data_AF-A0AAU5U6F7-F1
#
_entry.id   AF-A0AAU5U6F7-F1
#
_cell.length_a   1.000
_cell.length_b   1.000
_cell.length_c   1.000
_cell.angle_alpha   90.00
_cell.angle_beta   90.00
_cell.angle_gamma   90.00
#
_symmetry.space_group_name_H-M   'P 1'
#
loop_
_entity.id
_entity.type
_entity.pdbx_description
1 polymer ?
#
loop_
_entity_poly.entity_id
_entity_poly.type
_entity_poly.pdbx_seq_one_letter_code
_entity_poly.pdbx_strand_id
1 'polypeptide(L)'
;MGAKTGLLVYAEGEVPGLLRQVGAPDLGRTSEMMRRLYPGCEFEPCEGAQLWDGVYPQQGTAYAASWPGVEVVGDQRVMIDLPSQLPEHLVAASAGRRLVLHAMHSVVDPLAFERPYWAGERPADVIPWPDEDDEPYPLPFHPLELGEEALRALCGFVIEGHPEPDDIDASAVWLHGFRVTQLAAGRAAS
;
A
#
# COMPACT_ATOMS: atom_id res chain seq x y z
N MET A 1 12.20 -7.76 8.39
CA MET A 1 11.62 -6.85 7.36
C MET A 1 10.17 -6.73 7.74
N GLY A 2 9.65 -5.54 8.06
CA GLY A 2 8.28 -5.40 8.51
C GLY A 2 7.31 -5.13 7.35
N ALA A 3 6.08 -5.65 7.45
CA ALA A 3 4.96 -5.29 6.59
C ALA A 3 4.76 -3.77 6.46
N LYS A 4 4.59 -3.35 5.20
CA LYS A 4 4.23 -1.99 4.85
C LYS A 4 3.09 -2.01 3.86
N THR A 5 2.18 -1.06 3.97
CA THR A 5 1.12 -0.84 2.99
C THR A 5 0.94 0.65 2.76
N GLY A 6 0.81 1.05 1.50
CA GLY A 6 0.35 2.37 1.08
C GLY A 6 -0.76 2.16 0.07
N LEU A 7 -1.97 1.91 0.55
CA LEU A 7 -3.10 1.49 -0.28
C LEU A 7 -4.24 2.51 -0.23
N LEU A 8 -4.77 2.85 -1.40
CA LEU A 8 -5.96 3.68 -1.57
C LEU A 8 -7.01 2.90 -2.35
N VAL A 9 -8.23 2.83 -1.83
CA VAL A 9 -9.34 2.13 -2.47
C VAL A 9 -10.56 3.03 -2.55
N TYR A 10 -11.17 3.11 -3.73
CA TYR A 10 -12.45 3.77 -3.96
C TYR A 10 -13.50 2.74 -4.33
N ALA A 11 -14.63 2.71 -3.64
CA ALA A 11 -15.64 1.68 -3.85
C ALA A 11 -17.08 2.22 -3.78
N GLU A 12 -17.97 1.69 -4.62
CA GLU A 12 -19.42 1.97 -4.58
C GLU A 12 -20.16 1.14 -3.53
N GLY A 13 -19.45 0.28 -2.79
CA GLY A 13 -19.99 -0.58 -1.75
C GLY A 13 -18.88 -1.20 -0.89
N GLU A 14 -19.15 -2.38 -0.32
CA GLU A 14 -18.17 -3.09 0.51
C GLU A 14 -17.01 -3.63 -0.34
N VAL A 15 -15.80 -3.17 0.00
CA VAL A 15 -14.57 -3.46 -0.76
C VAL A 15 -14.32 -4.97 -0.90
N PRO A 16 -14.38 -5.80 0.17
CA PRO A 16 -14.12 -7.24 0.03
C PRO A 16 -15.10 -7.91 -0.93
N GLY A 17 -16.38 -7.51 -0.90
CA GLY A 17 -17.42 -8.07 -1.77
C GLY A 17 -17.17 -7.77 -3.25
N LEU A 18 -16.69 -6.55 -3.55
CA LEU A 18 -16.35 -6.13 -4.91
C LEU A 18 -15.06 -6.79 -5.38
N LEU A 19 -14.01 -6.82 -4.55
CA LEU A 19 -12.71 -7.40 -4.90
C LEU A 19 -12.78 -8.91 -5.16
N ARG A 20 -13.66 -9.67 -4.49
CA ARG A 20 -13.85 -11.11 -4.79
C ARG A 20 -14.39 -11.37 -6.20
N GLN A 21 -15.01 -10.38 -6.84
CA GLN A 21 -15.68 -10.53 -8.13
C GLN A 21 -14.86 -9.98 -9.31
N VAL A 22 -13.70 -9.37 -9.03
CA VAL A 22 -12.91 -8.74 -10.09
C VAL A 22 -12.25 -9.80 -10.98
N GLY A 23 -12.26 -9.52 -12.28
CA GLY A 23 -11.46 -10.26 -13.26
C GLY A 23 -10.20 -9.49 -13.65
N ALA A 24 -9.70 -9.73 -14.86
CA ALA A 24 -8.55 -8.99 -15.38
C ALA A 24 -8.80 -7.46 -15.36
N PRO A 25 -7.82 -6.65 -14.89
CA PRO A 25 -7.96 -5.20 -14.81
C PRO A 25 -7.97 -4.54 -16.19
N ASP A 26 -8.81 -3.52 -16.38
CA ASP A 26 -8.88 -2.75 -17.62
C ASP A 26 -7.81 -1.65 -17.64
N LEU A 27 -6.85 -1.73 -18.57
CA LEU A 27 -5.74 -0.78 -18.65
C LEU A 27 -6.19 0.64 -19.03
N GLY A 28 -7.18 0.78 -19.91
CA GLY A 28 -7.68 2.08 -20.37
C GLY A 28 -8.35 2.83 -19.23
N ARG A 29 -9.26 2.15 -18.53
CA ARG A 29 -9.93 2.66 -17.33
C ARG A 29 -8.95 2.99 -16.22
N THR A 30 -7.98 2.10 -15.99
CA THR A 30 -6.95 2.30 -14.97
C THR A 30 -6.08 3.51 -15.29
N SER A 31 -5.71 3.70 -16.55
CA SER A 31 -4.91 4.87 -16.99
C SER A 31 -5.68 6.18 -16.83
N GLU A 32 -6.98 6.19 -17.13
CA GLU A 32 -7.85 7.36 -16.91
C GLU A 32 -7.96 7.70 -15.42
N MET A 33 -8.18 6.69 -14.58
CA MET A 33 -8.18 6.85 -13.12
C MET A 33 -6.83 7.42 -12.64
N MET A 34 -5.70 6.89 -13.08
CA MET A 34 -4.38 7.38 -12.66
C MET A 34 -4.17 8.86 -13.02
N ARG A 35 -4.56 9.29 -14.23
CA ARG A 35 -4.50 10.70 -14.63
C ARG A 35 -5.39 11.61 -13.77
N ARG A 36 -6.55 11.11 -13.34
CA ARG A 36 -7.46 11.82 -12.43
C ARG A 36 -6.86 11.96 -11.04
N LEU A 37 -6.26 10.89 -10.52
CA LEU A 37 -5.75 10.84 -9.14
C LEU A 37 -4.40 11.54 -8.97
N TYR A 38 -3.55 11.55 -9.98
CA TYR A 38 -2.22 12.18 -9.92
C TYR A 38 -2.10 13.24 -11.03
N PRO A 39 -2.81 14.38 -10.91
CA PRO A 39 -2.73 15.44 -11.90
C PRO A 39 -1.30 16.01 -11.99
N GLY A 40 -0.84 16.30 -13.21
CA GLY A 40 0.51 16.81 -13.44
C GLY A 40 1.62 15.75 -13.37
N CYS A 41 1.27 14.46 -13.37
CA CYS A 41 2.22 13.37 -13.54
C CYS A 41 2.08 12.73 -14.93
N GLU A 42 3.18 12.20 -15.44
CA GLU A 42 3.20 11.26 -16.55
C GLU A 42 3.30 9.82 -16.03
N PHE A 43 2.67 8.90 -16.76
CA PHE A 43 2.65 7.48 -16.44
C PHE A 43 3.19 6.69 -17.62
N GLU A 44 4.25 5.93 -17.38
CA GLU A 44 4.76 4.95 -18.32
C GLU A 44 4.40 3.55 -17.81
N PRO A 45 3.66 2.73 -18.59
CA PRO A 45 3.34 1.36 -18.19
C PRO A 45 4.61 0.54 -17.93
N CYS A 46 4.59 -0.25 -16.87
CA CYS A 46 5.63 -1.22 -16.56
C CYS A 46 5.02 -2.59 -16.19
N GLU A 47 5.86 -3.53 -15.77
CA GLU A 47 5.41 -4.83 -15.30
C GLU A 47 4.40 -4.66 -14.15
N GLY A 48 3.25 -5.33 -14.27
CA GLY A 48 2.21 -5.35 -13.24
C GLY A 48 2.59 -6.23 -12.06
N ALA A 49 1.75 -6.22 -11.04
CA ALA A 49 1.93 -7.04 -9.84
C ALA A 49 0.60 -7.59 -9.36
N GLN A 50 0.66 -8.64 -8.55
CA GLN A 50 -0.48 -9.07 -7.78
C GLN A 50 -0.78 -8.05 -6.68
N LEU A 51 -2.03 -7.97 -6.20
CA LEU A 51 -2.42 -7.05 -5.14
C LEU A 51 -1.57 -7.26 -3.89
N TRP A 52 -1.25 -8.51 -3.56
CA TRP A 52 -0.33 -8.88 -2.47
C TRP A 52 1.01 -8.12 -2.53
N ASP A 53 1.72 -8.18 -3.65
CA ASP A 53 3.01 -7.49 -3.84
C ASP A 53 2.82 -5.99 -4.11
N GLY A 54 1.64 -5.61 -4.59
CA GLY A 54 1.34 -4.27 -5.08
C GLY A 54 0.98 -3.27 -3.99
N VAL A 55 0.80 -3.68 -2.73
CA VAL A 55 0.39 -2.78 -1.63
C VAL A 55 1.45 -1.77 -1.22
N TYR A 56 2.72 -1.99 -1.55
CA TYR A 56 3.82 -1.08 -1.20
C TYR A 56 4.95 -1.12 -2.26
N PRO A 57 4.71 -0.54 -3.45
CA PRO A 57 5.68 -0.54 -4.56
C PRO A 57 6.97 0.22 -4.22
N GLN A 58 8.02 0.08 -5.03
CA GLN A 58 9.19 0.97 -4.90
C GLN A 58 8.85 2.42 -5.25
N GLN A 59 9.55 3.38 -4.63
CA GLN A 59 9.38 4.81 -4.93
C GLN A 59 9.46 5.10 -6.44
N GLY A 60 8.55 5.94 -6.93
CA GLY A 60 8.42 6.23 -8.37
C GLY A 60 7.61 5.20 -9.16
N THR A 61 7.09 4.16 -8.50
CA THR A 61 6.19 3.15 -9.09
C THR A 61 4.84 3.19 -8.39
N ALA A 62 3.77 3.01 -9.13
CA ALA A 62 2.43 2.79 -8.61
C ALA A 62 1.85 1.52 -9.25
N TYR A 63 1.17 0.72 -8.44
CA TYR A 63 0.35 -0.38 -8.95
C TYR A 63 -1.12 0.00 -8.82
N ALA A 64 -1.89 -0.16 -9.88
CA ALA A 64 -3.25 0.30 -9.89
C ALA A 64 -4.15 -0.58 -10.75
N ALA A 65 -5.43 -0.62 -10.40
CA ALA A 65 -6.45 -1.24 -11.22
C ALA A 65 -7.80 -0.55 -11.00
N SER A 66 -8.56 -0.47 -12.08
CA SER A 66 -9.93 0.06 -12.07
C SER A 66 -10.87 -0.98 -12.68
N TRP A 67 -11.90 -1.32 -11.93
CA TRP A 67 -13.03 -2.16 -12.33
C TRP A 67 -14.34 -1.37 -12.17
N PRO A 68 -15.46 -1.84 -12.73
CA PRO A 68 -16.77 -1.29 -12.37
C PRO A 68 -16.96 -1.35 -10.84
N GLY A 69 -17.26 -0.21 -10.22
CA GLY A 69 -17.57 -0.12 -8.79
C GLY A 69 -16.37 -0.12 -7.83
N VAL A 70 -15.17 -0.54 -8.23
CA VAL A 70 -13.98 -0.57 -7.35
C VAL A 70 -12.70 -0.17 -8.07
N GLU A 71 -11.91 0.66 -7.41
CA GLU A 71 -10.61 1.16 -7.87
C GLU A 71 -9.59 0.99 -6.76
N VAL A 72 -8.40 0.48 -7.09
CA VAL A 72 -7.32 0.22 -6.14
C VAL A 72 -6.03 0.87 -6.64
N VAL A 73 -5.31 1.52 -5.74
CA VAL A 73 -3.97 2.07 -5.98
C VAL A 73 -3.06 1.71 -4.82
N GLY A 74 -1.98 0.99 -5.09
CA GLY A 74 -0.83 0.84 -4.22
C GLY A 74 0.28 1.82 -4.61
N ASP A 75 0.68 2.68 -3.69
CA ASP A 75 1.69 3.72 -3.92
C ASP A 75 2.29 4.20 -2.60
N GLN A 76 3.62 4.29 -2.52
CA GLN A 76 4.28 4.84 -1.33
C GLN A 76 3.93 6.30 -1.07
N ARG A 77 3.48 7.08 -2.07
CA ARG A 77 3.08 8.49 -1.87
C ARG A 77 1.85 8.64 -0.97
N VAL A 78 1.04 7.59 -0.82
CA VAL A 78 -0.12 7.60 0.10
C VAL A 78 0.23 6.99 1.47
N MET A 79 1.46 6.55 1.69
CA MET A 79 1.98 6.20 3.01
C MET A 79 2.21 7.50 3.79
N ILE A 80 1.18 7.97 4.50
CA ILE A 80 1.17 9.21 5.30
C ILE A 80 0.84 8.91 6.76
N ASP A 81 1.27 9.78 7.67
CA ASP A 81 1.08 9.57 9.12
C ASP A 81 -0.37 9.83 9.55
N LEU A 82 -1.03 10.83 8.96
CA LEU A 82 -2.38 11.22 9.32
C LEU A 82 -3.30 11.20 8.10
N PRO A 83 -4.48 10.54 8.16
CA PRO A 83 -5.45 10.56 7.06
C PRO A 83 -5.88 11.97 6.64
N SER A 84 -5.86 12.95 7.56
CA SER A 84 -6.16 14.35 7.28
C SER A 84 -5.13 15.06 6.39
N GLN A 85 -3.97 14.46 6.17
CA GLN A 85 -2.94 14.97 5.26
C GLN A 85 -3.14 14.47 3.82
N LEU A 86 -4.12 13.58 3.58
CA LEU A 86 -4.41 13.11 2.23
C LEU A 86 -4.81 14.32 1.36
N PRO A 87 -4.15 14.52 0.19
CA PRO A 87 -4.46 15.63 -0.69
C PRO A 87 -5.96 15.76 -1.01
N GLU A 88 -6.49 16.98 -0.97
CA GLU A 88 -7.91 17.26 -1.15
C GLU A 88 -8.48 16.67 -2.44
N HIS A 89 -7.72 16.69 -3.54
CA HIS A 89 -8.17 16.12 -4.82
C HIS A 89 -8.36 14.59 -4.77
N LEU A 90 -7.59 13.87 -3.95
CA LEU A 90 -7.78 12.43 -3.73
C LEU A 90 -9.03 12.17 -2.88
N VAL A 91 -9.27 13.00 -1.86
CA VAL A 91 -10.53 12.94 -1.09
C VAL A 91 -11.72 13.25 -1.99
N ALA A 92 -11.65 14.31 -2.79
CA ALA A 92 -12.71 14.72 -3.71
C ALA A 92 -13.01 13.66 -4.79
N ALA A 93 -12.01 12.90 -5.22
CA ALA A 93 -12.19 11.79 -6.17
C ALA A 93 -13.11 10.69 -5.63
N SER A 94 -13.34 10.62 -4.31
CA SER A 94 -14.28 9.70 -3.68
C SER A 94 -15.74 10.18 -3.67
N ALA A 95 -16.07 11.32 -4.28
CA ALA A 95 -17.43 11.87 -4.23
C ALA A 95 -18.52 10.83 -4.55
N GLY A 96 -19.37 10.54 -3.55
CA GLY A 96 -20.46 9.56 -3.65
C GLY A 96 -20.03 8.09 -3.50
N ARG A 97 -18.78 7.82 -3.13
CA ARG A 97 -18.17 6.50 -2.99
C ARG A 97 -17.44 6.40 -1.64
N ARG A 98 -17.20 5.18 -1.20
CA ARG A 98 -16.33 4.88 -0.06
C ARG A 98 -14.88 5.16 -0.45
N LEU A 99 -14.14 5.81 0.44
CA LEU A 99 -12.67 5.92 0.39
C LEU A 99 -12.07 5.12 1.54
N VAL A 100 -11.13 4.24 1.23
CA VAL A 100 -10.30 3.56 2.21
C VAL A 100 -8.85 3.96 1.94
N LEU A 101 -8.19 4.49 2.98
CA LEU A 101 -6.74 4.65 3.02
C LEU A 101 -6.21 3.64 4.05
N HIS A 102 -5.33 2.75 3.63
CA HIS A 102 -4.62 1.84 4.52
C HIS A 102 -3.12 2.13 4.44
N ALA A 103 -2.61 2.82 5.46
CA ALA A 103 -1.21 3.16 5.61
C ALA A 103 -0.68 2.46 6.87
N MET A 104 0.16 1.45 6.69
CA MET A 104 0.73 0.66 7.78
C MET A 104 2.24 0.57 7.58
N HIS A 105 2.97 0.71 8.68
CA HIS A 105 4.42 0.54 8.72
C HIS A 105 4.77 -0.18 10.01
N SER A 106 5.08 -1.48 9.94
CA SER A 106 5.26 -2.31 11.13
C SER A 106 6.67 -2.28 11.73
N VAL A 107 7.67 -1.85 10.95
CA VAL A 107 9.06 -1.64 11.41
C VAL A 107 9.63 -0.42 10.71
N VAL A 108 10.08 0.62 11.42
CA VAL A 108 10.73 1.82 10.84
C VAL A 108 11.94 1.46 9.98
N ASP A 109 12.21 2.24 8.94
CA ASP A 109 13.41 2.06 8.10
C ASP A 109 14.70 2.12 8.93
N PRO A 110 15.74 1.34 8.56
CA PRO A 110 16.99 1.32 9.29
C PRO A 110 17.61 2.72 9.37
N LEU A 111 17.93 3.15 10.58
CA LEU A 111 18.67 4.38 10.81
C LEU A 111 20.08 4.27 10.23
N ALA A 112 20.72 5.40 9.95
CA ALA A 112 22.03 5.43 9.28
C ALA A 112 23.11 4.59 10.02
N PHE A 113 23.01 4.44 11.33
CA PHE A 113 23.92 3.63 12.13
C PHE A 113 23.72 2.11 11.94
N GLU A 114 22.58 1.67 11.41
CA GLU A 114 22.22 0.26 11.21
C GLU A 114 22.78 -0.30 9.90
N ARG A 115 23.19 0.55 8.95
CA ARG A 115 23.74 0.13 7.63
C ARG A 115 24.86 -0.92 7.72
N PRO A 116 25.87 -0.80 8.61
CA PRO A 116 26.93 -1.82 8.72
C PRO A 116 26.42 -3.17 9.27
N TYR A 117 25.33 -3.18 10.03
CA TYR A 117 24.73 -4.41 10.56
C TYR A 117 24.01 -5.18 9.45
N TRP A 118 23.20 -4.48 8.65
CA TRP A 118 22.53 -5.08 7.49
C TRP A 118 23.48 -5.50 6.37
N ALA A 119 24.65 -4.86 6.26
CA ALA A 119 25.71 -5.26 5.32
C ALA A 119 26.52 -6.50 5.78
N GLY A 120 26.23 -7.05 6.96
CA GLY A 120 26.98 -8.18 7.53
C GLY A 120 28.40 -7.81 7.99
N GLU A 121 28.73 -6.52 8.04
CA GLU A 121 30.03 -6.01 8.51
C GLU A 121 30.14 -6.06 10.04
N ARG A 122 29.01 -6.27 10.72
CA ARG A 122 28.88 -6.52 12.16
C ARG A 122 28.15 -7.84 12.40
N PRO A 123 28.80 -9.00 12.12
CA PRO A 123 28.18 -10.29 12.38
C PRO A 123 27.89 -10.42 13.88
N ALA A 124 26.67 -10.87 14.20
CA ALA A 124 26.33 -11.22 15.57
C ALA A 124 27.10 -12.49 15.94
N ASP A 125 28.08 -12.39 16.83
CA ASP A 125 28.49 -13.56 17.60
C ASP A 125 27.25 -14.00 18.38
N VAL A 126 26.72 -15.20 18.09
CA VAL A 126 25.55 -15.76 18.77
C VAL A 126 25.93 -16.03 20.21
N ILE A 127 25.83 -15.01 21.04
CA ILE A 127 25.68 -15.14 22.48
C ILE A 127 24.17 -15.05 22.69
N PRO A 128 23.48 -16.17 22.99
CA PRO A 128 22.11 -16.10 23.46
C PRO A 128 22.17 -15.23 24.72
N TRP A 129 21.43 -14.12 24.73
CA TRP A 129 21.33 -13.32 25.94
C TRP A 129 20.58 -14.16 26.97
N PRO A 130 21.19 -14.45 28.14
CA PRO A 130 20.41 -14.98 29.24
C PRO A 130 19.44 -13.87 29.64
N ASP A 131 18.15 -14.17 29.64
CA ASP A 131 17.04 -13.23 29.89
C ASP A 131 16.48 -12.50 28.65
N GLU A 132 16.46 -13.11 27.45
CA GLU A 132 15.40 -12.83 26.46
C GLU A 132 14.05 -13.31 27.03
N ASP A 133 13.59 -12.65 28.10
CA ASP A 133 12.16 -12.55 28.37
C ASP A 133 11.60 -11.65 27.26
N ASP A 134 10.60 -12.15 26.52
CA ASP A 134 9.75 -11.33 25.65
C ASP A 134 9.14 -10.22 26.51
N GLU A 135 9.84 -9.09 26.64
CA GLU A 135 9.33 -7.94 27.39
C GLU A 135 7.98 -7.58 26.73
N PRO A 136 6.84 -7.68 27.46
CA PRO A 136 5.53 -7.56 26.85
C PRO A 136 5.43 -6.23 26.12
N TYR A 137 4.87 -6.25 24.90
CA TYR A 137 4.65 -5.04 24.12
C TYR A 137 4.02 -3.95 25.01
N PRO A 138 4.45 -2.68 24.90
CA PRO A 138 3.95 -1.60 25.77
C PRO A 138 2.45 -1.32 25.59
N LEU A 139 1.84 -1.86 24.52
CA LEU A 139 0.41 -1.81 24.27
C LEU A 139 -0.22 -3.17 24.64
N PRO A 140 -1.50 -3.21 25.04
CA PRO A 140 -2.21 -4.46 25.32
C PRO A 140 -2.52 -5.30 24.06
N PHE A 141 -1.96 -4.95 22.90
CA PHE A 141 -2.10 -5.63 21.61
C PHE A 141 -0.82 -5.43 20.77
N HIS A 142 -0.55 -6.34 19.84
CA HIS A 142 0.56 -6.19 18.89
C HIS A 142 0.15 -5.26 17.73
N PRO A 143 0.82 -4.12 17.48
CA PRO A 143 0.41 -3.15 16.45
C PRO A 143 0.30 -3.73 15.04
N LEU A 144 1.21 -4.65 14.68
CA LEU A 144 1.14 -5.34 13.39
C LEU A 144 -0.15 -6.17 13.26
N GLU A 145 -0.53 -6.94 14.28
CA GLU A 145 -1.77 -7.75 14.25
C GLU A 145 -3.00 -6.86 14.08
N LEU A 146 -3.05 -5.71 14.75
CA LEU A 146 -4.13 -4.74 14.56
C LEU A 146 -4.17 -4.20 13.13
N GLY A 147 -3.00 -3.90 12.54
CA GLY A 147 -2.91 -3.41 11.17
C GLY A 147 -3.32 -4.45 10.13
N GLU A 148 -2.96 -5.72 10.34
CA GLU A 148 -3.41 -6.84 9.50
C GLU A 148 -4.94 -7.05 9.62
N GLU A 149 -5.49 -6.99 10.84
CA GLU A 149 -6.94 -7.08 11.05
C GLU A 149 -7.68 -5.88 10.44
N ALA A 150 -7.09 -4.69 10.43
CA ALA A 150 -7.65 -3.54 9.74
C ALA A 150 -7.65 -3.75 8.22
N LEU A 151 -6.56 -4.28 7.64
CA LEU A 151 -6.48 -4.62 6.23
C LEU A 151 -7.53 -5.67 5.84
N ARG A 152 -7.69 -6.71 6.65
CA ARG A 152 -8.72 -7.74 6.48
C ARG A 152 -10.12 -7.14 6.55
N ALA A 153 -10.44 -6.38 7.58
CA ALA A 153 -11.77 -5.82 7.76
C ALA A 153 -12.14 -4.82 6.66
N LEU A 154 -11.18 -4.02 6.18
CA LEU A 154 -11.44 -2.94 5.23
C LEU A 154 -11.29 -3.35 3.77
N CYS A 155 -10.38 -4.27 3.47
CA CYS A 155 -10.01 -4.67 2.11
C CYS A 155 -10.18 -6.17 1.85
N GLY A 156 -10.28 -7.00 2.88
CA GLY A 156 -10.62 -8.42 2.79
C GLY A 156 -9.42 -9.36 2.71
N PHE A 157 -8.19 -8.92 2.95
CA PHE A 157 -6.99 -9.75 2.93
C PHE A 157 -5.98 -9.31 4.00
N VAL A 158 -4.96 -10.13 4.22
CA VAL A 158 -3.79 -9.87 5.10
C VAL A 158 -2.49 -9.95 4.27
N ILE A 159 -1.36 -9.51 4.81
CA ILE A 159 -0.01 -9.61 4.20
C ILE A 159 0.95 -10.45 5.06
N GLU A 160 1.04 -10.22 6.37
CA GLU A 160 1.87 -11.07 7.26
C GLU A 160 1.05 -12.03 8.12
N GLY A 161 -0.28 -11.87 8.14
CA GLY A 161 -1.20 -12.74 8.88
C GLY A 161 -1.50 -14.09 8.20
N HIS A 162 -2.16 -14.99 8.94
CA HIS A 162 -2.70 -16.24 8.38
C HIS A 162 -4.00 -15.97 7.60
N PRO A 163 -4.06 -16.25 6.29
CA PRO A 163 -5.30 -16.09 5.51
C PRO A 163 -6.42 -17.00 6.02
N GLU A 164 -7.62 -16.45 6.11
CA GLU A 164 -8.84 -17.19 6.42
C GLU A 164 -9.58 -17.63 5.15
N PRO A 165 -10.43 -18.67 5.20
CA PRO A 165 -11.14 -19.17 4.01
C PRO A 165 -12.00 -18.13 3.28
N ASP A 166 -12.50 -17.13 4.02
CA ASP A 166 -13.35 -16.07 3.47
C ASP A 166 -12.53 -14.85 2.99
N ASP A 167 -11.22 -14.80 3.24
CA ASP A 167 -10.36 -13.73 2.74
C ASP A 167 -10.32 -13.75 1.20
N ILE A 168 -10.10 -12.57 0.62
CA ILE A 168 -9.85 -12.46 -0.81
C ILE A 168 -8.46 -13.05 -1.13
N ASP A 169 -8.36 -13.78 -2.22
CA ASP A 169 -7.06 -14.21 -2.75
C ASP A 169 -6.36 -13.00 -3.41
N ALA A 170 -5.58 -12.27 -2.63
CA ALA A 170 -4.83 -11.11 -3.10
C ALA A 170 -3.78 -11.45 -4.17
N SER A 171 -3.37 -12.72 -4.27
CA SER A 171 -2.49 -13.19 -5.35
C SER A 171 -3.22 -13.40 -6.68
N ALA A 172 -4.55 -13.61 -6.65
CA ALA A 172 -5.36 -13.71 -7.85
C ALA A 172 -5.76 -12.34 -8.44
N VAL A 173 -5.69 -11.26 -7.66
CA VAL A 173 -6.03 -9.91 -8.10
C VAL A 173 -4.81 -9.26 -8.75
N TRP A 174 -4.91 -8.94 -10.05
CA TRP A 174 -3.83 -8.29 -10.79
C TRP A 174 -4.00 -6.77 -10.86
N LEU A 175 -2.88 -6.08 -10.75
CA LEU A 175 -2.74 -4.62 -10.89
C LEU A 175 -1.81 -4.28 -12.06
N HIS A 176 -2.10 -3.20 -12.77
CA HIS A 176 -1.21 -2.62 -13.77
C HIS A 176 -0.09 -1.81 -13.09
N GLY A 177 1.14 -1.95 -13.59
CA GLY A 177 2.28 -1.17 -13.12
C GLY A 177 2.45 0.13 -13.89
N PHE A 178 2.77 1.21 -13.19
CA PHE A 178 3.08 2.51 -13.76
C PHE A 178 4.35 3.08 -13.12
N ARG A 179 5.32 3.48 -13.95
CA ARG A 179 6.34 4.44 -13.54
C ARG A 179 5.71 5.83 -13.55
N VAL A 180 5.83 6.55 -12.45
CA VAL A 180 5.19 7.85 -12.27
C VAL A 180 6.28 8.93 -12.18
N THR A 181 6.22 9.89 -13.10
CA THR A 181 7.15 11.02 -13.15
C THR A 181 6.36 12.30 -12.97
N GLN A 182 6.72 13.11 -11.97
CA GLN A 182 6.11 14.42 -11.77
C GLN A 182 6.62 15.41 -12.81
N LEU A 183 5.71 16.05 -13.54
CA LEU A 183 6.09 17.11 -14.47
C LEU A 183 6.53 18.33 -13.67
N ALA A 184 7.67 18.90 -14.06
CA ALA A 184 8.08 20.18 -13.51
C ALA A 184 6.97 21.20 -13.80
N ALA A 185 6.43 21.83 -12.75
CA ALA A 185 5.56 22.97 -12.93
C ALA A 185 6.34 23.99 -13.78
N GLY A 186 5.87 24.24 -15.01
CA GLY A 186 6.51 25.20 -15.89
C GLY A 186 6.71 26.49 -15.12
N ARG A 187 7.95 26.99 -15.04
CA ARG A 187 8.22 28.35 -14.59
C ARG A 187 7.32 29.24 -15.45
N ALA A 188 6.28 29.82 -14.83
CA ALA A 188 5.52 30.88 -15.46
C ALA A 188 6.56 31.95 -15.83
N ALA A 189 6.78 32.13 -17.14
CA ALA A 189 7.62 33.18 -17.64
C ALA A 189 7.00 34.51 -17.18
N SER A 190 7.73 35.19 -16.30
CA SER A 190 7.52 36.58 -15.91
C SER A 190 7.69 37.51 -17.10
#